data_AF-A0A8T0TGL8-F1
#
_entry.id   AF-A0A8T0TGL8-F1
#
_cell.length_a   1.000
_cell.length_b   1.000
_cell.length_c   1.000
_cell.angle_alpha   90.00
_cell.angle_beta   90.00
_cell.angle_gamma   90.00
#
_symmetry.space_group_name_H-M   'P 1'
#
loop_
_entity.id
_entity.type
_entity.pdbx_description
1 polymer ?
#
loop_
_entity_poly.entity_id
_entity_poly.type
_entity_poly.pdbx_seq_one_letter_code
_entity_poly.pdbx_strand_id
1 'polypeptide(L)'
;MGVYTFVCRNTGGEWTAKQHSGEIEASAATPYELQRRLVAAASAADSASGVQSSFSMVSPSSAVFQVIVGAVGGGAMISGGAAVGGAAASGGGAAEAPKEEKKEEEKEESDDDMGFSLFD
;
A
#
# COMPACT_ATOMS: atom_id res chain seq x y z
N MET A 1 -17.40 9.13 0.17
CA MET A 1 -16.32 8.12 0.16
C MET A 1 -16.68 7.08 -0.89
N GLY A 2 -16.09 7.19 -2.08
CA GLY A 2 -16.26 6.21 -3.16
C GLY A 2 -15.23 5.09 -3.04
N VAL A 3 -15.66 3.85 -3.25
CA VAL A 3 -14.76 2.69 -3.36
C VAL A 3 -14.84 2.16 -4.79
N TYR A 4 -13.71 2.17 -5.47
CA TYR A 4 -13.54 1.72 -6.84
C TYR A 4 -12.67 0.47 -6.83
N THR A 5 -13.25 -0.68 -7.16
CA THR A 5 -12.54 -1.95 -7.28
C THR A 5 -12.31 -2.26 -8.75
N PHE A 6 -11.08 -2.60 -9.08
CA PHE A 6 -10.64 -2.91 -10.44
C PHE A 6 -10.02 -4.30 -10.48
N VAL A 7 -10.42 -5.06 -11.50
CA VAL A 7 -9.81 -6.35 -11.83
C VAL A 7 -8.74 -6.08 -12.88
N CYS A 8 -7.48 -6.24 -12.48
CA CYS A 8 -6.31 -6.03 -13.32
C CYS A 8 -5.83 -7.37 -13.90
N ARG A 9 -5.50 -7.39 -15.18
CA ARG A 9 -4.95 -8.56 -15.90
C ARG A 9 -3.77 -8.14 -16.75
N ASN A 10 -2.72 -8.95 -16.72
CA ASN A 10 -1.57 -8.82 -17.60
C ASN A 10 -1.69 -9.84 -18.74
N THR A 11 -1.71 -9.35 -19.97
CA THR A 11 -1.71 -10.15 -21.19
C THR A 11 -0.56 -9.70 -22.06
N GLY A 12 0.44 -10.56 -22.26
CA GLY A 12 1.56 -10.28 -23.15
C GLY A 12 2.45 -9.12 -22.73
N GLY A 13 2.45 -8.74 -21.44
CA GLY A 13 3.24 -7.63 -20.91
C GLY A 13 2.45 -6.32 -20.79
N GLU A 14 1.24 -6.24 -21.33
CA GLU A 14 0.34 -5.11 -21.13
C GLU A 14 -0.64 -5.40 -19.98
N TRP A 15 -0.75 -4.44 -19.07
CA TRP A 15 -1.72 -4.48 -17.99
C TRP A 15 -3.01 -3.78 -18.40
N THR A 16 -4.13 -4.45 -18.21
CA THR A 16 -5.48 -3.93 -18.42
C THR A 16 -6.25 -4.00 -17.11
N ALA A 17 -7.14 -3.04 -16.87
CA ALA A 17 -7.98 -3.01 -15.69
C ALA A 17 -9.40 -2.61 -16.05
N LYS A 18 -10.36 -3.33 -15.45
CA LYS A 18 -11.78 -3.07 -15.59
C LYS A 18 -12.40 -2.90 -14.21
N GLN A 19 -13.21 -1.88 -14.01
CA GLN A 19 -13.95 -1.72 -12.77
C GLN A 19 -14.92 -2.89 -12.57
N HIS A 20 -14.95 -3.48 -11.38
CA HIS A 20 -15.83 -4.61 -11.08
C HIS A 20 -17.31 -4.20 -11.11
N SER A 21 -17.61 -2.98 -10.67
CA SER A 21 -18.94 -2.38 -10.69
C SER A 21 -18.85 -0.95 -11.24
N GLY A 22 -18.76 -0.81 -12.56
CA GLY A 22 -18.74 0.48 -13.27
C GLY A 22 -18.18 0.38 -14.68
N GLU A 23 -17.97 1.54 -15.31
CA GLU A 23 -17.53 1.65 -16.72
C GLU A 23 -16.08 2.14 -16.86
N ILE A 24 -15.37 2.35 -15.75
CA ILE A 24 -13.99 2.83 -15.79
C ILE A 24 -13.07 1.67 -16.19
N GLU A 25 -12.36 1.85 -17.30
CA GLU A 25 -11.34 0.94 -17.78
C GLU A 25 -10.06 1.70 -18.12
N ALA A 26 -8.90 1.06 -17.95
CA ALA A 26 -7.61 1.59 -18.37
C ALA A 26 -6.66 0.45 -18.78
N SER A 27 -5.72 0.75 -19.67
CA SER A 27 -4.56 -0.11 -19.92
C SER A 27 -3.26 0.67 -19.77
N ALA A 28 -2.16 -0.02 -19.50
CA ALA A 28 -0.81 0.55 -19.53
C ALA A 28 0.25 -0.56 -19.65
N ALA A 29 1.48 -0.17 -20.02
CA ALA A 29 2.59 -1.10 -20.13
C ALA A 29 3.12 -1.57 -18.76
N THR A 30 2.97 -0.76 -17.71
CA THR A 30 3.43 -1.08 -16.35
C THR A 30 2.29 -0.95 -15.35
N PRO A 31 2.33 -1.72 -14.24
CA PRO A 31 1.30 -1.61 -13.20
C PRO A 31 1.27 -0.21 -12.57
N TYR A 32 2.41 0.48 -12.52
CA TYR A 32 2.52 1.82 -11.96
C TYR A 32 1.76 2.87 -12.78
N GLU A 33 1.91 2.84 -14.11
CA GLU A 33 1.15 3.71 -15.00
C GLU A 33 -0.34 3.41 -14.96
N LEU A 34 -0.70 2.14 -14.88
CA LEU A 34 -2.09 1.71 -14.75
C LEU A 34 -2.69 2.24 -13.44
N GLN A 35 -2.00 2.09 -12.31
CA GLN A 35 -2.45 2.59 -11.01
C GLN A 35 -2.68 4.11 -11.05
N ARG A 36 -1.75 4.89 -11.62
CA ARG A 36 -1.90 6.34 -11.77
C ARG A 36 -3.11 6.71 -12.63
N ARG A 37 -3.31 6.02 -13.76
CA ARG A 37 -4.47 6.25 -14.65
C ARG A 37 -5.78 5.96 -13.95
N LEU A 38 -5.86 4.85 -13.21
CA LEU A 38 -7.06 4.47 -12.47
C LEU A 38 -7.35 5.40 -11.28
N VAL A 39 -6.32 5.83 -10.56
CA VAL A 39 -6.46 6.82 -9.48
C VAL A 39 -6.96 8.15 -10.05
N ALA A 40 -6.39 8.62 -11.16
CA ALA A 40 -6.86 9.82 -11.83
C ALA A 40 -8.32 9.69 -12.28
N ALA A 41 -8.69 8.56 -12.90
CA ALA A 41 -10.07 8.28 -13.33
C ALA A 41 -11.05 8.23 -12.14
N ALA A 42 -10.67 7.58 -11.04
CA ALA A 42 -11.48 7.53 -9.81
C ALA A 42 -11.65 8.93 -9.19
N SER A 43 -10.58 9.73 -9.14
CA SER A 43 -10.64 11.11 -8.62
C SER A 43 -11.42 12.08 -9.53
N ALA A 44 -11.52 11.78 -10.83
CA ALA A 44 -12.38 12.54 -11.74
C ALA A 44 -13.86 12.19 -11.58
N ALA A 45 -14.16 10.97 -11.12
CA ALA A 45 -15.52 10.50 -10.87
C ALA A 45 -16.07 10.95 -9.49
N ASP A 46 -15.21 11.13 -8.48
CA ASP A 46 -15.59 11.59 -7.14
C ASP A 46 -14.64 12.71 -6.66
N SER A 47 -15.17 13.92 -6.50
CA SER A 47 -14.42 15.13 -6.14
C SER A 47 -14.25 15.29 -4.62
N ALA A 48 -13.89 14.21 -3.92
CA ALA A 48 -13.58 14.26 -2.50
C ALA A 48 -12.07 14.38 -2.23
N SER A 49 -11.70 14.98 -1.10
CA SER A 49 -10.30 15.09 -0.68
C SER A 49 -9.80 13.79 -0.07
N GLY A 50 -8.56 13.42 -0.39
CA GLY A 50 -7.91 12.20 0.08
C GLY A 50 -8.18 11.01 -0.84
N VAL A 51 -7.10 10.45 -1.38
CA VAL A 51 -7.13 9.22 -2.17
C VAL A 51 -6.24 8.19 -1.48
N GLN A 52 -6.77 7.01 -1.26
CA GLN A 52 -6.03 5.86 -0.76
C GLN A 52 -6.18 4.73 -1.77
N SER A 53 -5.10 4.06 -2.15
CA SER A 53 -5.17 2.91 -3.06
C SER A 53 -4.40 1.71 -2.53
N SER A 54 -4.87 0.51 -2.84
CA SER A 54 -4.16 -0.75 -2.56
C SER A 54 -4.11 -1.60 -3.83
N PHE A 55 -2.93 -2.16 -4.11
CA PHE A 55 -2.71 -3.06 -5.24
C PHE A 55 -2.27 -4.42 -4.73
N SER A 56 -3.13 -5.42 -4.90
CA SER A 56 -2.90 -6.78 -4.43
C SER A 56 -2.80 -7.73 -5.61
N MET A 57 -1.68 -8.43 -5.73
CA MET A 57 -1.51 -9.48 -6.75
C MET A 57 -2.25 -10.74 -6.29
N VAL A 58 -3.03 -11.34 -7.19
CA VAL A 58 -3.69 -12.64 -6.98
C VAL A 58 -2.91 -13.74 -7.68
N SER A 59 -2.30 -13.42 -8.82
CA SER A 59 -1.35 -14.25 -9.55
C SER A 59 -0.29 -13.37 -10.21
N PRO A 60 0.80 -13.94 -10.76
CA PRO A 60 1.78 -13.17 -11.52
C PRO A 60 1.20 -12.36 -12.69
N SER A 61 0.01 -12.75 -13.17
CA SER A 61 -0.69 -12.14 -14.30
C SER A 61 -2.03 -11.48 -13.93
N SER A 62 -2.41 -11.43 -12.66
CA SER A 62 -3.68 -10.82 -12.25
C SER A 62 -3.59 -10.17 -10.87
N ALA A 63 -4.27 -9.05 -10.71
CA ALA A 63 -4.29 -8.27 -9.48
C ALA A 63 -5.66 -7.64 -9.24
N VAL A 64 -5.97 -7.35 -7.98
CA VAL A 64 -7.10 -6.53 -7.59
C VAL A 64 -6.56 -5.19 -7.10
N PHE A 65 -7.03 -4.11 -7.73
CA PHE A 65 -6.69 -2.75 -7.36
C PHE A 65 -7.92 -2.06 -6.77
N GLN A 66 -7.79 -1.51 -5.57
CA GLN A 66 -8.85 -0.79 -4.90
C GLN A 66 -8.43 0.66 -4.73
N VAL A 67 -9.26 1.60 -5.17
CA VAL A 67 -9.09 3.04 -4.96
C VAL A 67 -10.24 3.52 -4.09
N ILE A 68 -9.91 4.18 -2.98
CA ILE A 68 -10.85 4.77 -2.07
C ILE A 68 -10.66 6.28 -2.14
N VAL A 69 -11.71 6.99 -2.54
CA VAL A 69 -11.73 8.46 -2.65
C VAL A 69 -12.56 9.01 -1.49
N GLY A 70 -12.08 10.05 -0.82
CA GLY A 70 -12.73 10.62 0.37
C GLY A 70 -12.41 9.88 1.68
N ALA A 71 -11.29 9.15 1.74
CA ALA A 71 -10.81 8.52 2.98
C ALA A 71 -10.07 9.56 3.83
N VAL A 72 -10.76 10.16 4.79
CA VAL A 72 -10.17 11.11 5.76
C VAL A 72 -10.10 10.41 7.13
N GLY A 73 -8.98 9.73 7.38
CA GLY A 73 -8.67 9.15 8.70
C GLY A 73 -9.43 7.88 9.07
N GLY A 74 -8.71 6.76 9.18
CA GLY A 74 -9.19 5.54 9.82
C GLY A 74 -9.53 4.40 8.87
N GLY A 75 -8.62 3.42 8.77
CA GLY A 75 -8.98 2.03 8.48
C GLY A 75 -9.23 1.65 7.02
N ALA A 76 -8.16 1.53 6.22
CA ALA A 76 -8.08 0.53 5.16
C ALA A 76 -6.62 0.30 4.71
N MET A 77 -5.69 0.11 5.64
CA MET A 77 -4.35 -0.38 5.30
C MET A 77 -4.45 -1.88 4.96
N ILE A 78 -4.92 -2.21 3.76
CA ILE A 78 -4.84 -3.56 3.19
C ILE A 78 -3.73 -3.53 2.14
N SER A 79 -2.53 -3.91 2.58
CA SER A 79 -1.31 -4.21 1.82
C SER A 79 -0.83 -3.19 0.77
N GLY A 80 0.31 -2.56 1.09
CA GLY A 80 1.33 -2.17 0.09
C GLY A 80 1.23 -0.76 -0.49
N GLY A 81 1.83 0.21 0.23
CA GLY A 81 2.58 1.33 -0.36
C GLY A 81 1.84 2.37 -1.22
N ALA A 82 1.51 3.51 -0.61
CA ALA A 82 1.83 4.88 -1.07
C ALA A 82 0.94 5.88 -0.32
N ALA A 83 1.32 6.26 0.90
CA ALA A 83 0.80 7.46 1.53
C ALA A 83 1.62 8.65 0.98
N VAL A 84 1.13 9.30 -0.08
CA VAL A 84 1.68 10.57 -0.55
C VAL A 84 0.79 11.70 -0.03
N GLY A 85 1.32 12.41 0.97
CA GLY A 85 1.09 13.85 1.14
C GLY A 85 -0.08 14.29 2.02
N GLY A 86 0.25 14.74 3.23
CA GLY A 86 -0.12 16.09 3.67
C GLY A 86 -1.20 16.22 4.75
N ALA A 87 -0.76 16.39 5.99
CA ALA A 87 -1.18 17.52 6.83
C ALA A 87 -0.20 17.64 8.02
N ALA A 88 0.72 18.60 7.92
CA ALA A 88 1.41 19.12 9.07
C ALA A 88 0.39 19.86 9.96
N ALA A 89 0.28 19.44 11.21
CA ALA A 89 -0.29 20.26 12.28
C ALA A 89 0.74 20.32 13.41
N SER A 90 1.46 21.43 13.42
CA SER A 90 2.29 21.92 14.52
C SER A 90 1.44 22.21 15.76
N GLY A 91 1.96 21.88 16.93
CA GLY A 91 1.43 22.22 18.25
C GLY A 91 1.77 21.07 19.21
N GLY A 92 2.88 21.10 19.94
CA GLY A 92 3.15 22.08 20.99
C GLY A 92 2.73 21.44 22.31
N GLY A 93 3.68 20.88 23.04
CA GLY A 93 3.43 20.20 24.33
C GLY A 93 4.62 19.37 24.75
N ALA A 94 5.55 20.03 25.45
CA ALA A 94 6.78 19.44 25.96
C ALA A 94 6.53 18.56 27.19
N ALA A 95 7.49 17.64 27.37
CA ALA A 95 7.95 17.05 28.63
C ALA A 95 7.10 15.93 29.28
N GLU A 96 7.55 14.68 29.05
CA GLU A 96 7.94 13.78 30.13
C GLU A 96 8.74 12.59 29.55
N ALA A 97 10.03 12.51 29.87
CA ALA A 97 10.82 11.29 29.74
C ALA A 97 12.08 11.39 30.62
N PRO A 98 12.06 10.85 31.84
CA PRO A 98 13.28 10.42 32.50
C PRO A 98 13.54 8.97 32.09
N LYS A 99 14.71 8.71 31.52
CA LYS A 99 15.36 7.38 31.54
C LYS A 99 16.86 7.56 31.31
N GLU A 100 17.55 7.83 32.42
CA GLU A 100 18.78 7.10 32.81
C GLU A 100 18.64 5.60 32.49
N GLU A 101 19.65 4.78 32.26
CA GLU A 101 21.09 4.83 32.04
C GLU A 101 21.49 3.33 32.02
N LYS A 102 22.67 2.96 31.48
CA LYS A 102 23.36 1.65 31.64
C LYS A 102 22.79 0.48 30.80
N LYS A 103 23.57 -0.43 30.19
CA LYS A 103 25.02 -0.73 30.15
C LYS A 103 25.21 -1.92 29.17
N GLU A 104 26.40 -1.98 28.54
CA GLU A 104 27.24 -3.18 28.25
C GLU A 104 26.63 -4.29 27.34
N GLU A 105 27.10 -4.51 26.10
CA GLU A 105 28.36 -5.19 25.68
C GLU A 105 28.66 -6.50 26.47
N GLU A 106 28.43 -7.67 25.84
CA GLU A 106 29.41 -8.77 25.62
C GLU A 106 28.75 -10.15 25.33
N LYS A 107 29.43 -10.92 24.45
CA LYS A 107 29.35 -12.36 24.10
C LYS A 107 28.29 -12.79 23.07
N GLU A 108 28.63 -13.12 21.82
CA GLU A 108 29.47 -14.23 21.30
C GLU A 108 28.95 -15.65 21.65
N GLU A 109 28.91 -16.50 20.62
CA GLU A 109 28.70 -17.96 20.58
C GLU A 109 27.29 -18.55 20.77
N SER A 110 26.60 -18.79 19.65
CA SER A 110 26.18 -20.17 19.24
C SER A 110 25.56 -20.14 17.84
N ASP A 111 26.43 -20.18 16.85
CA ASP A 111 26.16 -20.42 15.42
C ASP A 111 26.19 -21.93 15.14
N ASP A 112 25.40 -22.71 15.91
CA ASP A 112 25.33 -24.19 15.82
C ASP A 112 23.90 -24.74 16.01
N ASP A 113 22.88 -23.86 15.99
CA ASP A 113 21.45 -24.23 16.02
C ASP A 113 20.66 -23.55 14.88
N MET A 114 21.38 -23.27 13.79
CA MET A 114 20.84 -22.74 12.53
C MET A 114 21.32 -23.60 11.35
N GLY A 115 21.51 -24.92 11.56
CA GLY A 115 22.25 -25.71 10.56
C GLY A 115 22.08 -27.23 10.47
N PHE A 116 21.44 -27.96 11.37
CA PHE A 116 21.48 -29.44 11.26
C PHE A 116 20.26 -30.24 11.76
N SER A 117 19.06 -29.65 11.78
CA SER A 117 17.80 -30.40 12.00
C SER A 117 16.57 -29.77 11.33
N LEU A 118 16.75 -29.00 10.26
CA LEU A 118 15.64 -28.48 9.43
C LEU A 118 15.43 -29.31 8.15
N PHE A 119 16.15 -30.42 8.03
CA PHE A 119 15.96 -31.45 7.00
C PHE A 119 16.16 -32.86 7.58
N ASP A 120 15.73 -33.08 8.83
CA ASP A 120 15.29 -34.41 9.24
C ASP A 120 13.78 -34.38 9.48
#